data_AF-A0A0P9DJW8-F1
#
_entry.id   AF-A0A0P9DJW8-F1
#
_cell.length_a   1.000
_cell.length_b   1.000
_cell.length_c   1.000
_cell.angle_alpha   90.00
_cell.angle_beta   90.00
_cell.angle_gamma   90.00
#
_symmetry.space_group_name_H-M   'P 1'
#
loop_
_entity.id
_entity.type
_entity.pdbx_description
1 polymer ?
#
loop_
_entity_poly.entity_id
_entity_poly.type
_entity_poly.pdbx_seq_one_letter_code
_entity_poly.pdbx_strand_id
1 'polypeptide(L)'
;MFKFGETPPIRLIKVLFYTGWIPIAYKATLFGEEIYRTNTYMTTVKEGYFDTAKAVNDLPEGIVYGVVAFVVAVVLWKIFCEILLIVLRFFESRK
;
A
#
# COMPACT_ATOMS: atom_id res chain seq x y z
N MET A 1 -32.86 -8.51 5.06
CA MET A 1 -32.49 -9.61 4.15
C MET A 1 -31.67 -9.01 3.01
N PHE A 2 -30.35 -9.16 3.02
CA PHE A 2 -29.47 -8.55 2.00
C PHE A 2 -29.69 -9.24 0.65
N LYS A 3 -30.20 -8.50 -0.34
CA LYS A 3 -30.40 -8.94 -1.73
C LYS A 3 -29.06 -9.00 -2.49
N PHE A 4 -28.12 -9.81 -2.02
CA PHE A 4 -26.82 -10.00 -2.71
C PHE A 4 -26.96 -10.67 -4.10
N GLY A 5 -28.10 -11.30 -4.39
CA GLY A 5 -28.36 -11.96 -5.67
C GLY A 5 -28.90 -11.08 -6.80
N GLU A 6 -29.32 -9.83 -6.54
CA GLU A 6 -29.85 -8.90 -7.57
C GLU A 6 -28.86 -7.76 -7.91
N THR A 7 -27.82 -7.57 -7.11
CA THR A 7 -26.82 -6.53 -7.37
C THR A 7 -25.82 -6.98 -8.42
N PRO A 8 -25.61 -6.21 -9.50
CA PRO A 8 -24.66 -6.58 -10.53
C PRO A 8 -23.26 -6.71 -9.92
N PRO A 9 -22.47 -7.76 -10.26
CA PRO A 9 -21.16 -8.03 -9.67
C PRO A 9 -20.21 -6.84 -9.75
N ILE A 10 -20.39 -6.01 -10.78
CA ILE A 10 -19.63 -4.78 -11.00
C ILE A 10 -19.78 -3.77 -9.85
N ARG A 11 -20.96 -3.70 -9.22
CA ARG A 11 -21.23 -2.76 -8.13
C ARG A 11 -20.56 -3.23 -6.84
N LEU A 12 -20.61 -4.54 -6.59
CA LEU A 12 -19.97 -5.18 -5.45
C LEU A 12 -18.45 -4.96 -5.49
N ILE A 13 -17.84 -5.19 -6.66
CA ILE A 13 -16.40 -5.03 -6.82
C ILE A 13 -15.97 -3.57 -6.81
N LYS A 14 -16.78 -2.64 -7.32
CA LYS A 14 -16.51 -1.21 -7.17
C LYS A 14 -16.46 -0.81 -5.69
N VAL A 15 -17.41 -1.25 -4.88
CA VAL A 15 -17.39 -0.98 -3.43
C VAL A 15 -16.16 -1.61 -2.80
N LEU A 16 -15.88 -2.88 -3.10
CA LEU A 16 -14.70 -3.59 -2.60
C LEU A 16 -13.38 -2.88 -2.95
N PHE A 17 -13.28 -2.39 -4.18
CA PHE A 17 -12.13 -1.64 -4.66
C PHE A 17 -11.91 -0.39 -3.81
N TYR A 18 -12.92 0.44 -3.62
CA TYR A 18 -12.81 1.66 -2.81
C TYR A 18 -12.57 1.37 -1.32
N THR A 19 -13.22 0.35 -0.75
CA THR A 19 -12.99 -0.01 0.67
C THR A 19 -11.59 -0.55 0.90
N GLY A 20 -11.00 -1.21 -0.11
CA GLY A 20 -9.64 -1.76 -0.04
C GLY A 20 -8.54 -0.70 -0.01
N TRP A 21 -8.82 0.55 -0.38
CA TRP A 21 -7.83 1.64 -0.30
C TRP A 21 -7.44 1.96 1.14
N ILE A 22 -8.36 1.82 2.09
CA ILE A 22 -8.12 2.13 3.51
C ILE A 22 -7.02 1.22 4.10
N PRO A 23 -7.11 -0.12 4.04
CA PRO A 23 -6.06 -0.99 4.56
C PRO A 23 -4.75 -0.87 3.75
N ILE A 24 -4.82 -0.58 2.44
CA ILE A 24 -3.62 -0.39 1.60
C ILE A 24 -2.87 0.87 2.02
N ALA A 25 -3.57 1.99 2.22
CA ALA A 25 -2.98 3.23 2.70
C ALA A 25 -2.31 3.03 4.07
N TYR A 26 -3.01 2.39 5.01
CA TYR A 26 -2.48 2.11 6.35
C TYR A 26 -1.22 1.21 6.34
N LYS A 27 -1.20 0.18 5.49
CA LYS A 27 -0.04 -0.70 5.36
C LYS A 27 1.13 0.00 4.66
N ALA A 28 0.87 0.83 3.67
CA ALA A 28 1.91 1.58 2.97
C ALA A 28 2.59 2.61 3.89
N THR A 29 1.84 3.27 4.78
CA THR A 29 2.43 4.19 5.78
C THR A 29 3.32 3.47 6.77
N LEU A 30 2.89 2.30 7.28
CA LEU A 30 3.72 1.48 8.17
C LEU A 30 5.01 1.01 7.48
N PHE A 31 4.91 0.60 6.21
CA PHE A 31 6.05 0.17 5.44
C PHE A 31 7.05 1.31 5.18
N GLY A 32 6.56 2.51 4.87
CA GLY A 32 7.41 3.70 4.73
C GLY A 32 8.13 4.05 6.04
N GLU A 33 7.45 3.94 7.18
CA GLU A 33 8.05 4.18 8.51
C GLU A 33 9.10 3.11 8.87
N GLU A 34 8.88 1.86 8.48
CA GLU A 34 9.82 0.76 8.71
C GLU A 34 11.09 0.92 7.87
N ILE A 35 10.96 1.30 6.59
CA ILE A 35 12.12 1.63 5.73
C ILE A 35 12.88 2.83 6.31
N TYR A 36 12.16 3.87 6.74
CA TYR A 36 12.76 5.04 7.37
C TYR A 36 13.60 4.67 8.60
N ARG A 37 13.07 3.83 9.50
CA ARG A 37 13.83 3.37 10.68
C ARG A 37 15.03 2.50 10.31
N THR A 38 14.91 1.69 9.27
CA THR A 38 15.97 0.74 8.85
C THR A 38 17.11 1.45 8.11
N ASN A 39 16.80 2.51 7.35
CA ASN A 39 17.78 3.33 6.64
C ASN A 39 18.31 4.52 7.48
N THR A 40 17.96 4.61 8.77
CA THR A 40 18.62 5.58 9.64
C THR A 40 19.98 5.02 10.05
N TYR A 41 21.07 5.52 9.46
CA TYR A 41 22.44 5.14 9.83
C TYR A 41 23.14 6.24 10.64
N MET A 42 23.88 5.83 11.67
CA MET A 42 24.77 6.74 12.39
C MET A 42 26.03 6.94 11.57
N THR A 43 26.26 8.18 11.13
CA THR A 43 27.52 8.57 10.51
C THR A 43 28.33 9.40 11.49
N THR A 44 29.64 9.23 11.50
CA THR A 44 30.55 10.13 12.24
C THR A 44 30.80 11.37 11.40
N VAL A 45 30.38 12.52 11.90
CA VAL A 45 30.62 13.82 11.28
C VAL A 45 31.66 14.56 12.13
N LYS A 46 32.66 15.16 11.47
CA LYS A 46 33.59 16.07 12.15
C LYS A 46 32.91 17.41 12.41
N GLU A 47 32.57 17.67 13.67
CA GLU A 47 32.21 19.00 14.15
C GLU A 47 33.43 19.59 14.90
N GLY A 48 34.29 20.30 14.18
CA GLY A 48 35.52 20.88 14.73
C GLY A 48 36.61 19.84 15.01
N TYR A 49 37.10 19.77 16.25
CA TYR A 49 38.16 18.85 16.69
C TYR A 49 37.64 17.49 17.20
N PHE A 50 36.32 17.30 17.27
CA PHE A 50 35.71 16.09 17.80
C PHE A 50 34.89 15.37 16.73
N ASP A 51 35.05 14.05 16.65
CA ASP A 51 34.18 13.19 15.86
C ASP A 51 32.89 12.97 16.65
N THR A 52 31.75 13.42 16.11
CA THR A 52 30.44 13.23 16.71
C THR A 52 29.63 12.26 15.87
N ALA A 53 29.02 11.26 16.53
CA ALA A 53 28.06 10.38 15.88
C ALA A 53 26.76 11.16 15.67
N LYS A 54 26.40 11.42 14.42
CA LYS A 54 25.16 12.09 14.05
C LYS A 54 24.30 11.09 13.29
N ALA A 55 23.02 11.01 13.67
CA ALA A 55 22.05 10.29 12.87
C ALA A 55 21.88 11.05 11.55
N VAL A 56 22.37 10.47 10.45
CA VAL A 56 22.02 10.93 9.11
C VAL A 56 20.73 10.24 8.77
N ASN A 57 19.74 11.07 8.49
CA ASN A 57 18.37 10.65 8.44
C ASN A 57 17.82 11.00 7.07
N ASP A 58 17.72 10.00 6.20
CA ASP A 58 17.16 10.14 4.87
C ASP A 58 15.62 10.07 4.91
N LEU A 59 15.04 10.99 5.68
CA LEU A 59 13.60 11.30 5.75
C LEU A 59 12.95 11.40 4.35
N PRO A 60 13.60 12.01 3.33
CA PRO A 60 13.07 12.05 1.98
C PRO A 60 12.95 10.67 1.33
N GLU A 61 13.89 9.76 1.58
CA GLU A 61 13.88 8.42 0.98
C GLU A 61 12.73 7.58 1.52
N GLY A 62 12.51 7.59 2.84
CA GLY A 62 11.40 6.85 3.46
C GLY A 62 10.03 7.24 2.88
N ILE A 63 9.81 8.53 2.61
CA ILE A 63 8.58 9.03 1.98
C ILE A 63 8.46 8.52 0.54
N VAL A 64 9.54 8.59 -0.25
CA VAL A 64 9.54 8.13 -1.66
C VAL A 64 9.23 6.64 -1.72
N TYR A 65 9.88 5.82 -0.89
CA TYR A 65 9.62 4.38 -0.86
C TYR A 65 8.20 4.04 -0.39
N GLY A 66 7.66 4.77 0.59
CA GLY A 66 6.27 4.61 1.03
C GLY A 66 5.26 4.92 -0.09
N VAL A 67 5.49 5.99 -0.86
CA VAL A 67 4.64 6.34 -2.01
C VAL A 67 4.73 5.28 -3.11
N VAL A 68 5.93 4.80 -3.43
CA VAL A 68 6.12 3.73 -4.43
C VAL A 68 5.41 2.45 -3.99
N ALA A 69 5.56 2.05 -2.73
CA ALA A 69 4.89 0.88 -2.18
C ALA A 69 3.36 1.00 -2.23
N PHE A 70 2.81 2.19 -1.95
CA PHE A 70 1.38 2.46 -2.08
C PHE A 70 0.90 2.27 -3.53
N VAL A 71 1.60 2.84 -4.51
CA VAL A 71 1.24 2.70 -5.93
C VAL A 71 1.25 1.24 -6.36
N VAL A 72 2.30 0.49 -6.00
CA VAL A 72 2.41 -0.94 -6.31
C VAL A 72 1.26 -1.73 -5.68
N ALA A 73 0.95 -1.49 -4.41
CA ALA A 73 -0.12 -2.17 -3.70
C ALA A 73 -1.50 -1.87 -4.30
N VAL A 74 -1.78 -0.63 -4.72
CA VAL A 74 -3.02 -0.26 -5.41
C VAL A 74 -3.14 -0.96 -6.76
N VAL A 75 -2.05 -1.07 -7.52
CA VAL A 75 -2.03 -1.79 -8.80
C VAL A 75 -2.33 -3.28 -8.59
N LEU A 76 -1.67 -3.92 -7.62
CA LEU A 76 -1.94 -5.32 -7.28
C LEU A 76 -3.39 -5.53 -6.82
N TRP A 77 -3.92 -4.62 -6.00
CA TRP A 77 -5.31 -4.68 -5.56
C TRP A 77 -6.30 -4.54 -6.71
N LYS A 78 -6.02 -3.66 -7.68
CA LYS A 78 -6.82 -3.53 -8.90
C LYS A 78 -6.84 -4.85 -9.68
N ILE A 79 -5.68 -5.47 -9.87
CA ILE A 79 -5.58 -6.77 -10.58
C ILE A 79 -6.42 -7.83 -9.86
N PHE A 80 -6.32 -7.91 -8.53
CA PHE A 80 -7.12 -8.83 -7.72
C PHE A 80 -8.63 -8.59 -7.89
N CYS A 81 -9.07 -7.33 -7.88
CA CYS A 81 -10.47 -6.96 -8.11
C CYS A 81 -10.98 -7.36 -9.51
N GLU A 82 -10.17 -7.19 -10.55
CA GLU A 82 -10.52 -7.60 -11.92
C GLU A 82 -10.64 -9.13 -12.03
N ILE A 83 -9.72 -9.89 -11.41
CA ILE A 83 -9.78 -11.35 -11.38
C ILE A 83 -11.07 -11.81 -10.69
N LEU A 84 -11.41 -11.22 -9.54
CA LEU A 84 -12.67 -11.51 -8.85
C LEU A 84 -13.89 -11.23 -9.74
N LEU A 85 -13.84 -10.18 -10.56
CA LEU A 85 -14.94 -9.81 -11.45
C LEU A 85 -15.15 -10.86 -12.53
N ILE A 86 -14.06 -11.34 -13.13
CA ILE A 86 -14.10 -12.42 -14.13
C ILE A 86 -14.68 -13.68 -13.51
N VAL A 87 -14.23 -14.05 -12.31
CA VAL A 87 -14.72 -15.25 -11.60
C VAL A 87 -16.22 -15.13 -11.28
N LEU A 88 -16.67 -13.99 -10.73
CA LEU A 88 -18.08 -13.79 -10.43
C LEU A 88 -18.96 -13.84 -11.69
N ARG A 89 -18.53 -13.22 -12.78
CA ARG A 89 -19.23 -13.29 -14.08
C ARG A 89 -19.29 -14.71 -14.63
N PHE A 90 -18.22 -15.49 -14.47
CA PHE A 90 -18.19 -16.87 -14.90
C PHE A 90 -19.22 -17.73 -14.16
N PHE A 91 -19.34 -17.56 -12.84
CA PHE A 91 -20.37 -18.24 -12.06
C PHE A 91 -21.79 -17.76 -12.39
N GLU A 92 -21.97 -16.47 -12.65
CA GLU A 92 -23.26 -15.91 -13.06
C GLU A 92 -23.71 -16.44 -14.43
N SER A 93 -22.78 -16.59 -15.38
CA SER A 93 -23.07 -17.13 -16.72
C SER A 93 -23.32 -18.64 -16.75
N ARG A 94 -23.01 -19.37 -15.67
CA ARG A 94 -23.25 -20.82 -15.54
C ARG A 94 -24.51 -21.15 -14.74
N LYS A 95 -25.25 -20.15 -14.28
CA LYS A 95 -26.50 -20.28 -13.55
C LYS A 95 -27.69 -20.05 -14.47
#